data_AF-A0A9E5EW08-F1
#
_entry.id   AF-A0A9E5EW08-F1
#
_cell.length_a   1.000
_cell.length_b   1.000
_cell.length_c   1.000
_cell.angle_alpha   90.00
_cell.angle_beta   90.00
_cell.angle_gamma   90.00
#
_symmetry.space_group_name_H-M   'P 1'
#
loop_
_entity.id
_entity.type
_entity.pdbx_description
1 polymer ?
#
loop_
_entity_poly.entity_id
_entity_poly.type
_entity_poly.pdbx_seq_one_letter_code
_entity_poly.pdbx_strand_id
1 'polypeptide(L)' 'FDLSNDIGERINLHDKQSETVKRLTNLLEKYIVDGRSTKGEPQKNDVKVDWKRATQTKDAGKAKDKTKK' A
#
# COMPACT_ATOMS: atom_id res chain seq x y z
N PHE A 1 9.84 -9.28 -4.29
CA PHE A 1 10.59 -10.20 -5.17
C PHE A 1 11.78 -9.46 -5.74
N ASP A 2 12.87 -10.16 -6.03
CA ASP A 2 13.99 -9.57 -6.78
C ASP A 2 13.88 -10.06 -8.22
N LEU A 3 13.32 -9.22 -9.09
CA LEU A 3 13.07 -9.56 -10.49
C LEU A 3 14.35 -9.84 -11.30
N SER A 4 15.53 -9.44 -10.78
CA SER A 4 16.82 -9.72 -11.45
C SER A 4 17.24 -11.17 -11.25
N ASN A 5 16.91 -11.74 -10.09
CA ASN A 5 17.28 -13.11 -9.70
C ASN A 5 16.10 -14.09 -9.75
N ASP A 6 14.87 -13.58 -9.72
CA ASP A 6 13.63 -14.34 -9.66
C ASP A 6 12.53 -13.64 -10.49
N ILE A 7 12.68 -13.74 -11.82
CA ILE A 7 11.71 -13.23 -12.81
C ILE A 7 10.33 -13.89 -12.63
N GLY A 8 10.29 -15.11 -12.07
CA GLY A 8 9.05 -15.85 -11.85
C GLY A 8 8.31 -15.47 -10.56
N GLU A 9 8.80 -14.49 -9.79
CA GLU A 9 8.19 -14.01 -8.54
C GLU A 9 7.83 -15.14 -7.56
N ARG A 10 8.72 -16.12 -7.40
CA ARG A 10 8.48 -17.31 -6.58
C ARG A 10 8.89 -17.12 -5.13
N ILE A 11 9.89 -16.28 -4.87
CA ILE A 11 10.50 -16.09 -3.55
C ILE A 11 10.15 -14.71 -3.02
N ASN A 12 9.24 -14.68 -2.05
CA ASN A 12 8.93 -13.44 -1.37
C ASN A 12 10.06 -13.03 -0.42
N LEU A 13 10.65 -11.86 -0.66
CA LEU A 13 11.76 -11.28 0.13
C LEU A 13 11.29 -10.17 1.09
N HIS A 14 9.98 -9.98 1.25
CA HIS A 14 9.40 -8.92 2.06
C HIS A 14 9.99 -8.86 3.48
N ASP A 15 10.14 -10.01 4.14
CA ASP A 15 10.62 -10.07 5.53
C ASP A 15 12.15 -9.90 5.63
N LYS A 16 12.88 -10.22 4.56
CA LYS A 16 14.34 -10.14 4.53
C LYS A 16 14.85 -8.77 4.09
N GLN A 17 14.03 -7.99 3.37
CA GLN A 17 14.39 -6.67 2.86
C GLN A 17 13.40 -5.59 3.28
N SER A 18 13.29 -5.37 4.60
CA SER A 18 12.40 -4.36 5.18
C SER A 18 12.70 -2.92 4.71
N GLU A 19 13.96 -2.60 4.40
CA GLU A 19 14.34 -1.29 3.86
C GLU A 19 13.82 -1.07 2.43
N THR A 20 13.98 -2.07 1.55
CA THR A 20 13.43 -2.05 0.19
C THR A 20 11.92 -1.93 0.21
N VAL A 21 11.25 -2.67 1.10
CA VAL A 21 9.79 -2.58 1.29
C VAL A 21 9.37 -1.17 1.71
N LYS A 22 10.07 -0.54 2.68
CA LYS A 22 9.77 0.84 3.10
C LYS A 22 9.95 1.83 1.95
N ARG A 23 11.04 1.72 1.19
CA ARG A 23 11.31 2.61 0.05
C ARG A 23 10.23 2.50 -1.03
N LEU A 24 9.84 1.27 -1.39
CA LEU A 24 8.79 1.03 -2.39
C LEU A 24 7.43 1.49 -1.89
N THR A 25 7.12 1.29 -0.60
CA THR A 25 5.90 1.79 0.03
C THR A 25 5.80 3.31 -0.04
N ASN A 26 6.89 4.02 0.28
CA ASN A 26 6.93 5.47 0.19
C ASN A 26 6.79 5.97 -1.26
N LEU A 27 7.35 5.24 -2.23
CA LEU A 27 7.19 5.57 -3.65
C LEU A 27 5.73 5.39 -4.10
N LEU A 28 5.06 4.34 -3.63
CA LEU A 28 3.64 4.11 -3.87
C LEU A 28 2.79 5.25 -3.29
N GLU A 29 3.05 5.65 -2.03
CA GLU A 29 2.38 6.81 -1.41
C GLU A 29 2.54 8.07 -2.26
N LYS A 30 3.76 8.33 -2.74
CA LYS A 30 4.04 9.46 -3.61
C LYS A 30 3.22 9.42 -4.89
N TYR A 31 3.15 8.27 -5.57
CA TYR A 31 2.36 8.15 -6.80
C TYR A 31 0.86 8.32 -6.58
N ILE A 32 0.36 7.94 -5.41
CA ILE A 32 -1.04 8.17 -5.05
C ILE A 32 -1.34 9.66 -4.84
N VAL A 33 -0.41 10.39 -4.21
CA VAL A 33 -0.54 11.83 -3.95
C VAL A 33 -0.34 12.65 -5.22
N ASP A 34 0.71 12.35 -5.98
CA ASP A 34 1.07 13.07 -7.21
C ASP A 34 0.15 12.69 -8.38
N GLY A 35 -0.55 11.55 -8.29
CA GLY A 35 -1.42 10.98 -9.32
C GLY A 35 -0.69 10.57 -10.60
N ARG A 36 0.65 10.60 -10.59
CA ARG A 36 1.51 10.26 -11.74
C ARG A 36 2.84 9.66 -11.26
N SER A 37 3.40 8.78 -12.06
CA SER A 37 4.76 8.22 -11.84
C SER A 37 5.87 8.98 -12.57
N THR A 38 5.50 9.97 -13.38
CA THR A 38 6.41 10.81 -14.18
C THR A 38 6.47 12.24 -13.63
N LYS A 39 7.58 12.94 -13.86
CA LYS A 39 7.76 14.33 -13.43
C LYS A 39 6.78 15.23 -14.21
N GLY A 40 5.93 15.95 -13.50
CA GLY A 40 4.93 16.87 -14.06
C GLY A 40 4.07 17.48 -12.95
N GLU A 41 3.13 18.36 -13.30
CA GLU A 41 2.18 18.89 -12.32
C GLU A 41 1.33 17.75 -11.74
N PRO A 42 1.09 17.70 -10.42
CA PRO A 42 0.24 16.67 -9.81
C PRO A 42 -1.13 16.58 -10.50
N GLN A 43 -1.59 15.36 -10.82
CA GLN A 43 -2.99 15.16 -11.23
C GLN A 43 -3.79 14.62 -10.06
N LYS A 44 -5.04 15.06 -9.92
CA LYS A 44 -5.96 14.35 -9.05
C LYS A 44 -6.33 13.01 -9.70
N ASN A 45 -6.28 11.93 -8.91
CA ASN A 45 -6.87 10.66 -9.31
C ASN A 45 -8.40 10.82 -9.45
N ASP A 46 -8.98 10.19 -10.47
CA ASP A 46 -10.43 10.24 -10.75
C ASP A 46 -11.28 9.71 -9.58
N VAL A 47 -10.69 8.82 -8.78
CA VAL A 47 -11.29 8.25 -7.57
C VAL A 47 -10.39 8.49 -6.36
N LYS A 48 -11.01 8.65 -5.19
CA LYS A 48 -10.27 8.73 -3.93
C LYS A 48 -9.63 7.38 -3.64
N VAL A 49 -8.30 7.35 -3.65
CA VAL A 49 -7.51 6.13 -3.39
C VAL A 49 -7.20 6.01 -1.89
N ASP A 50 -7.99 5.22 -1.17
CA ASP A 50 -7.73 4.84 0.22
C ASP A 50 -6.93 3.52 0.27
N TRP A 51 -5.65 3.57 -0.11
CA TRP A 51 -4.82 2.35 -0.26
C TRP A 51 -4.48 1.64 1.08
N LYS A 52 -4.55 2.36 2.21
CA LYS A 52 -4.40 1.77 3.56
C LYS A 52 -5.62 1.00 4.04
N ARG A 53 -6.71 0.89 3.27
CA ARG A 53 -7.89 0.11 3.67
C ARG A 53 -7.61 -1.39 3.83
N ALA A 54 -6.65 -1.94 3.09
CA ALA A 54 -6.28 -3.35 3.19
C ALA A 54 -5.70 -3.74 4.56
N THR A 55 -5.15 -2.79 5.33
CA THR A 55 -4.65 -3.05 6.69
C THR A 55 -5.70 -2.79 7.78
N GLN A 56 -6.89 -2.27 7.43
CA GLN A 56 -7.94 -1.91 8.39
C GLN A 56 -9.03 -2.98 8.58
N THR A 57 -9.00 -4.09 7.84
CA THR A 57 -10.05 -5.11 7.92
C THR A 57 -9.68 -6.30 8.80
N LYS A 58 -9.34 -6.09 10.08
CA LYS A 58 -9.50 -7.13 11.13
C LYS A 58 -9.95 -6.64 12.51
N ASP A 59 -9.96 -5.33 12.81
CA ASP A 59 -10.32 -4.84 14.16
C ASP A 59 -11.57 -3.95 14.23
N ALA A 60 -12.17 -3.56 13.11
CA ALA A 60 -13.36 -2.70 13.13
C ALA A 60 -14.70 -3.44 13.39
N GLY A 61 -14.68 -4.78 13.52
CA GLY A 61 -15.87 -5.60 13.75
C GLY A 61 -16.30 -5.74 15.23
N LYS A 62 -15.48 -5.30 16.19
CA LYS A 62 -15.69 -5.58 17.63
C LYS A 62 -15.94 -4.31 18.46
N ALA A 63 -16.78 -3.39 17.99
CA ALA A 63 -17.11 -2.18 18.76
C ALA A 63 -18.58 -1.71 18.67
N LYS A 64 -19.50 -2.48 18.06
CA LYS A 64 -20.91 -2.04 17.92
C LYS A 64 -21.97 -2.93 18.60
N ASP A 65 -21.58 -3.86 19.48
CA ASP A 65 -22.52 -4.71 20.23
C ASP A 65 -22.42 -4.50 21.75
N LYS A 66 -22.48 -3.24 22.25
CA LYS A 66 -22.59 -2.96 23.70
C LYS A 66 -23.47 -1.77 24.10
N THR A 67 -24.34 -1.28 23.23
CA THR A 67 -25.29 -0.22 23.62
C THR A 67 -26.70 -0.50 23.12
N LYS A 68 -27.32 -1.52 23.71
CA LYS A 68 -28.76 -1.56 23.89
C LYS A 68 -29.06 -2.26 25.23
N LYS A 69 -29.14 -1.47 26.29
CA LYS A 69 -29.88 -1.79 27.51
C LYS A 69 -30.70 -0.57 27.86
#